data_AF-A0A2N3YKJ4-F1
#
_entry.id   AF-A0A2N3YKJ4-F1
#
_cell.length_a   1.000
_cell.length_b   1.000
_cell.length_c   1.000
_cell.angle_alpha   90.00
_cell.angle_beta   90.00
_cell.angle_gamma   90.00
#
_symmetry.space_group_name_H-M   'P 1'
#
loop_
_entity.id
_entity.type
_entity.pdbx_description
1 polymer ?
#
loop_
_entity_poly.entity_id
_entity_poly.type
_entity_poly.pdbx_seq_one_letter_code
_entity_poly.pdbx_strand_id
1 'polypeptide(L)'
;MPVAYPREVLRTALTPRFLGLLALVLVVGAAFVQLGRWQLGVAENSGQLAALERARTTAAVPLTDVLQPHSDFPGELSTRPVTMRGHYTDGQLLVPERRLDGRTGSWVLTPFVVDDGGATLPVVRGFVPDGADAGPPPTGTLTLAGGLAPPESPSDVPAGPGQIGSVDTSVLVNTWPGDLYNAFLFLQREEPAAATSLTRVPTPVGSTGVNWRNAAYAVQWWVFAAFALWLWWRMVREQHERSTREAAAGDTAAGDTADPGEQPAVTPVPSRGENDVREHL
;
A
#
# COMPACT_ATOMS: atom_id res chain seq x y z
N MET A 1 34.22 14.31 -28.13
CA MET A 1 33.57 13.49 -29.17
C MET A 1 32.27 12.94 -28.60
N PRO A 2 31.11 13.10 -29.26
CA PRO A 2 29.87 12.54 -28.77
C PRO A 2 29.86 11.04 -29.04
N VAL A 3 29.59 10.23 -28.02
CA VAL A 3 29.40 8.78 -28.17
C VAL A 3 28.05 8.56 -28.84
N ALA A 4 28.06 8.42 -30.16
CA ALA A 4 26.89 8.09 -30.95
C ALA A 4 26.55 6.60 -30.76
N TYR A 5 25.73 6.27 -29.78
CA TYR A 5 25.02 4.99 -29.72
C TYR A 5 23.52 5.26 -29.83
N PRO A 6 22.89 5.07 -31.01
CA PRO A 6 21.43 4.91 -30.93
C PRO A 6 20.80 3.83 -31.82
N ARG A 7 21.23 3.58 -33.07
CA ARG A 7 20.34 2.91 -34.04
C ARG A 7 20.45 1.39 -34.13
N GLU A 8 21.63 0.82 -33.94
CA GLU A 8 21.83 -0.63 -34.10
C GLU A 8 21.38 -1.42 -32.87
N VAL A 9 21.61 -0.87 -31.67
CA VAL A 9 21.12 -1.44 -30.40
C VAL A 9 19.58 -1.47 -30.35
N LEU A 10 18.92 -0.44 -30.90
CA LEU A 10 17.46 -0.39 -31.05
C LEU A 10 16.94 -1.48 -32.02
N ARG A 11 17.66 -1.78 -33.11
CA ARG A 11 17.29 -2.86 -34.04
C ARG A 11 17.42 -4.24 -33.42
N THR A 12 18.45 -4.48 -32.62
CA THR A 12 18.58 -5.74 -31.87
C THR A 12 17.46 -5.85 -30.83
N ALA A 13 17.13 -4.77 -30.11
CA ALA A 13 16.02 -4.76 -29.15
C ALA A 13 14.64 -5.03 -29.81
N LEU A 14 14.47 -4.71 -31.09
CA LEU A 14 13.25 -4.91 -31.88
C LEU A 14 13.14 -6.30 -32.55
N THR A 15 14.08 -7.23 -32.31
CA THR A 15 13.87 -8.61 -32.76
C THR A 15 12.78 -9.30 -31.93
N PRO A 16 11.97 -10.19 -32.53
CA PRO A 16 10.78 -10.78 -31.89
C PRO A 16 11.10 -11.52 -30.59
N ARG A 17 12.31 -12.08 -30.47
CA ARG A 17 12.83 -12.72 -29.25
C ARG A 17 12.97 -11.74 -28.08
N PHE A 18 13.46 -10.53 -28.34
CA PHE A 18 13.70 -9.52 -27.31
C PHE A 18 12.43 -8.73 -26.96
N LEU A 19 11.54 -8.51 -27.93
CA LEU A 19 10.17 -8.05 -27.69
C LEU A 19 9.35 -9.04 -26.84
N GLY A 20 9.48 -10.34 -27.11
CA GLY A 20 8.82 -11.39 -26.32
C GLY A 20 9.31 -11.41 -24.86
N LEU A 21 10.62 -11.23 -24.63
CA LEU A 21 11.18 -11.08 -23.30
C LEU A 21 10.73 -9.81 -22.59
N LEU A 22 10.65 -8.68 -23.29
CA LEU A 22 10.14 -7.42 -22.74
C LEU A 22 8.67 -7.56 -22.34
N ALA A 23 7.84 -8.17 -23.19
CA ALA A 23 6.45 -8.44 -22.89
C ALA A 23 6.29 -9.35 -21.67
N LEU A 24 7.11 -10.40 -21.55
CA LEU A 24 7.13 -11.30 -20.39
C LEU A 24 7.47 -10.54 -19.09
N VAL A 25 8.47 -9.67 -19.12
CA VAL A 25 8.86 -8.86 -17.95
C VAL A 25 7.75 -7.88 -17.56
N LEU A 26 7.08 -7.25 -18.52
CA LEU A 26 5.95 -6.35 -18.24
C LEU A 26 4.76 -7.11 -17.63
N VAL A 27 4.44 -8.30 -18.13
CA VAL A 27 3.36 -9.14 -17.59
C VAL A 27 3.68 -9.59 -16.16
N VAL A 28 4.91 -10.05 -15.91
CA VAL A 28 5.35 -10.47 -14.58
C VAL A 28 5.40 -9.28 -13.61
N GLY A 29 5.88 -8.11 -14.06
CA GLY A 29 5.89 -6.88 -13.27
C GLY A 29 4.48 -6.41 -12.89
N ALA A 30 3.54 -6.42 -13.84
CA ALA A 30 2.14 -6.10 -13.59
C ALA A 30 1.49 -7.08 -12.60
N ALA A 31 1.80 -8.38 -12.72
CA ALA A 31 1.33 -9.39 -11.78
C ALA A 31 1.85 -9.14 -10.35
N PHE A 32 3.13 -8.80 -10.18
CA PHE A 32 3.70 -8.48 -8.86
C PHE A 32 3.13 -7.19 -8.25
N VAL A 33 2.89 -6.15 -9.07
CA VAL A 33 2.20 -4.94 -8.60
C VAL A 33 0.78 -5.27 -8.15
N GLN A 34 0.05 -6.07 -8.91
CA GLN A 34 -1.32 -6.48 -8.56
C GLN A 34 -1.36 -7.34 -7.29
N LEU A 35 -0.40 -8.26 -7.12
CA LEU A 35 -0.24 -9.08 -5.92
C LEU A 35 0.18 -8.24 -4.70
N GLY A 36 1.08 -7.26 -4.88
CA GLY A 36 1.47 -6.33 -3.81
C GLY A 36 0.30 -5.48 -3.33
N ARG A 37 -0.51 -4.96 -4.27
CA ARG A 37 -1.77 -4.27 -3.95
C ARG A 37 -2.76 -5.18 -3.23
N TRP A 38 -2.88 -6.44 -3.67
CA TRP A 38 -3.75 -7.41 -3.01
C TRP A 38 -3.27 -7.72 -1.58
N GLN A 39 -1.97 -7.88 -1.35
CA GLN A 39 -1.41 -8.10 -0.02
C GLN A 39 -1.65 -6.91 0.93
N LEU A 40 -1.53 -5.67 0.43
CA LEU A 40 -1.93 -4.49 1.23
C LEU A 40 -3.41 -4.56 1.62
N GLY A 41 -4.30 -4.88 0.67
CA GLY A 41 -5.74 -4.98 0.94
C GLY A 41 -6.13 -6.10 1.92
N VAL A 42 -5.45 -7.26 1.86
CA VAL A 42 -5.68 -8.36 2.80
C VAL A 42 -5.18 -8.03 4.22
N ALA A 43 -4.06 -7.30 4.33
CA ALA A 43 -3.53 -6.86 5.62
C ALA A 43 -4.45 -5.85 6.32
N GLU A 44 -5.05 -4.93 5.57
CA GLU A 44 -6.03 -3.96 6.09
C GLU A 44 -7.30 -4.66 6.60
N ASN A 45 -7.86 -5.60 5.83
CA ASN A 45 -9.09 -6.32 6.21
C ASN A 45 -8.86 -7.29 7.39
N SER A 46 -7.72 -7.98 7.42
CA SER A 46 -7.37 -8.91 8.51
C SER A 46 -7.01 -8.17 9.80
N GLY A 47 -6.37 -7.00 9.69
CA GLY A 47 -6.05 -6.12 10.82
C GLY A 47 -7.31 -5.57 11.49
N GLN A 48 -8.30 -5.15 10.71
CA GLN A 48 -9.61 -4.72 11.21
C GLN A 48 -10.35 -5.84 11.93
N LEU A 49 -10.44 -7.03 11.34
CA LEU A 49 -11.08 -8.20 11.99
C LEU A 49 -10.36 -8.61 13.28
N ALA A 50 -9.03 -8.68 13.27
CA ALA A 50 -8.25 -9.04 14.46
C ALA A 50 -8.30 -7.96 15.56
N ALA A 51 -8.41 -6.69 15.20
CA ALA A 51 -8.56 -5.60 16.15
C ALA A 51 -9.98 -5.51 16.72
N LEU A 52 -11.01 -5.79 15.93
CA LEU A 52 -12.38 -5.98 16.42
C LEU A 52 -12.45 -7.17 17.40
N GLU A 53 -11.79 -8.27 17.09
CA GLU A 53 -11.73 -9.44 17.97
C GLU A 53 -10.89 -9.18 19.23
N ARG A 54 -9.79 -8.40 19.13
CA ARG A 54 -9.03 -7.91 20.29
C ARG A 54 -9.82 -6.93 21.14
N ALA A 55 -10.59 -6.03 20.55
CA ALA A 55 -11.47 -5.11 21.27
C ALA A 55 -12.61 -5.86 21.97
N ARG A 56 -13.07 -6.99 21.42
CA ARG A 56 -14.04 -7.88 22.08
C ARG A 56 -13.45 -8.65 23.26
N THR A 57 -12.15 -8.97 23.22
CA THR A 57 -11.47 -9.78 24.25
C THR A 57 -10.72 -8.94 25.30
N THR A 58 -10.37 -7.69 24.98
CA THR A 58 -9.82 -6.72 25.93
C THR A 58 -10.95 -6.19 26.80
N ALA A 59 -10.81 -6.30 28.12
CA ALA A 59 -11.79 -5.74 29.05
C ALA A 59 -11.91 -4.22 28.80
N ALA A 60 -13.12 -3.78 28.47
CA ALA A 60 -13.41 -2.36 28.33
C ALA A 60 -13.22 -1.68 29.69
N VAL A 61 -12.62 -0.49 29.66
CA VAL A 61 -12.39 0.31 30.87
C VAL A 61 -13.41 1.45 30.95
N PRO A 62 -13.82 1.88 32.15
CA PRO A 62 -14.64 3.08 32.30
C PRO A 62 -14.00 4.29 31.61
N LEU A 63 -14.79 5.09 30.89
CA LEU A 63 -14.31 6.28 30.19
C LEU A 63 -13.60 7.26 31.15
N THR A 64 -14.20 7.48 32.31
CA THR A 64 -13.74 8.44 33.33
C THR A 64 -12.41 8.05 33.98
N ASP A 65 -12.01 6.78 33.89
CA ASP A 65 -10.71 6.30 34.39
C ASP A 65 -9.56 6.64 33.42
N VAL A 66 -9.86 6.87 32.14
CA VAL A 66 -8.85 7.03 31.10
C VAL A 66 -8.83 8.41 30.46
N LEU A 67 -9.93 9.14 30.46
CA LEU A 67 -10.04 10.45 29.85
C LEU A 67 -10.86 11.38 30.73
N GLN A 68 -10.33 12.58 30.99
CA GLN A 68 -11.08 13.64 31.66
C GLN A 68 -11.65 14.63 30.64
N PRO A 69 -12.78 15.30 30.93
CA PRO A 69 -13.27 16.39 30.09
C PRO A 69 -12.20 17.46 29.91
N HIS A 70 -12.15 18.08 28.72
CA HIS A 70 -11.18 19.14 28.35
C HIS A 70 -9.69 18.76 28.42
N SER A 71 -9.35 17.50 28.72
CA SER A 71 -7.97 17.02 28.64
C SER A 71 -7.58 16.69 27.19
N ASP A 72 -6.29 16.76 26.88
CA ASP A 72 -5.77 16.34 25.58
C ASP A 72 -6.02 14.85 25.35
N PHE A 73 -6.31 14.48 24.09
CA PHE A 73 -6.50 13.07 23.72
C PHE A 73 -5.17 12.31 23.78
N PRO A 74 -5.01 11.31 24.67
CA PRO A 74 -3.80 10.49 24.71
C PRO A 74 -3.78 9.53 23.52
N GLY A 75 -2.66 9.49 22.77
CA GLY A 75 -2.53 8.67 21.57
C GLY A 75 -2.79 7.18 21.81
N GLU A 76 -2.41 6.67 22.99
CA GLU A 76 -2.66 5.27 23.40
C GLU A 76 -4.14 4.90 23.62
N LEU A 77 -5.04 5.88 23.71
CA LEU A 77 -6.48 5.63 23.79
C LEU A 77 -7.13 5.44 22.42
N SER A 78 -6.42 5.73 21.34
CA SER A 78 -6.92 5.47 20.00
C SER A 78 -7.26 3.99 19.87
N THR A 79 -8.51 3.69 19.51
CA THR A 79 -9.08 2.33 19.35
C THR A 79 -9.27 1.55 20.65
N ARG A 80 -9.02 2.17 21.81
CA ARG A 80 -9.22 1.49 23.10
C ARG A 80 -10.71 1.31 23.36
N PRO A 81 -11.17 0.08 23.69
CA PRO A 81 -12.55 -0.15 24.07
C PRO A 81 -12.81 0.48 25.44
N VAL A 82 -13.83 1.34 25.50
CA VAL A 82 -14.30 1.97 26.74
C VAL A 82 -15.77 1.70 26.96
N THR A 83 -16.19 1.79 28.23
CA THR A 83 -17.59 1.73 28.66
C THR A 83 -17.98 3.01 29.38
N MET A 84 -19.23 3.44 29.18
CA MET A 84 -19.80 4.57 29.92
C MET A 84 -21.31 4.39 30.09
N ARG A 85 -21.85 5.04 31.11
CA ARG A 85 -23.29 5.12 31.35
C ARG A 85 -23.74 6.57 31.24
N GLY A 86 -24.93 6.80 30.69
CA GLY A 86 -25.40 8.13 30.39
C GLY A 86 -26.69 8.13 29.58
N HIS A 87 -26.96 9.24 28.90
CA HIS A 87 -28.13 9.38 28.04
C HIS A 87 -27.83 10.28 26.84
N TYR A 88 -28.51 10.04 25.72
CA TYR A 88 -28.43 10.95 24.58
C TYR A 88 -29.25 12.22 24.84
N THR A 89 -28.79 13.33 24.27
CA THR A 89 -29.51 14.61 24.28
C THR A 89 -29.84 15.06 22.86
N ASP A 90 -30.63 16.14 22.74
CA ASP A 90 -30.87 16.79 21.46
C ASP A 90 -29.58 17.34 20.86
N GLY A 91 -29.60 17.58 19.54
CA GLY A 91 -28.43 18.06 18.79
C GLY A 91 -27.74 16.98 17.96
N GLN A 92 -28.46 15.95 17.52
CA GLN A 92 -27.94 15.00 16.53
C GLN A 92 -27.51 15.74 15.25
N LEU A 93 -26.32 15.40 14.76
CA LEU A 93 -25.70 15.96 13.56
C LEU A 93 -25.33 14.84 12.59
N LEU A 94 -25.31 15.16 11.30
CA LEU A 94 -24.79 14.28 10.26
C LEU A 94 -23.42 14.76 9.81
N VAL A 95 -22.48 13.82 9.66
CA VAL A 95 -21.16 14.09 9.10
C VAL A 95 -21.09 13.48 7.71
N PRO A 96 -21.25 14.26 6.63
CA PRO A 96 -21.39 13.75 5.26
C PRO A 96 -20.05 13.30 4.67
N GLU A 97 -20.09 12.85 3.41
CA GLU A 97 -18.94 12.36 2.64
C GLU A 97 -18.19 11.18 3.27
N ARG A 98 -18.91 10.40 4.09
CA ARG A 98 -18.39 9.17 4.69
C ARG A 98 -18.62 8.00 3.76
N ARG A 99 -17.69 7.05 3.77
CA ARG A 99 -17.80 5.83 2.97
C ARG A 99 -17.74 4.60 3.85
N LEU A 100 -18.71 3.70 3.70
CA LEU A 100 -18.75 2.41 4.37
C LEU A 100 -19.19 1.32 3.39
N ASP A 101 -18.40 0.25 3.27
CA ASP A 101 -18.66 -0.88 2.36
C ASP A 101 -18.94 -0.44 0.90
N GLY A 102 -18.16 0.54 0.41
CA GLY A 102 -18.28 1.06 -0.95
C GLY A 102 -19.46 2.02 -1.19
N ARG A 103 -20.28 2.32 -0.17
CA ARG A 103 -21.40 3.26 -0.24
C ARG A 103 -21.04 4.60 0.39
N THR A 104 -21.41 5.70 -0.25
CA THR A 104 -21.32 7.05 0.32
C THR A 104 -22.54 7.33 1.20
N GLY A 105 -22.34 8.09 2.27
CA GLY A 105 -23.35 8.43 3.24
C GLY A 105 -22.82 9.35 4.32
N SER A 106 -23.52 9.36 5.45
CA SER A 106 -23.18 10.18 6.60
C SER A 106 -22.98 9.35 7.86
N TRP A 107 -22.06 9.79 8.73
CA TRP A 107 -22.07 9.34 10.12
C TRP A 107 -23.15 10.07 10.90
N VAL A 108 -23.85 9.33 11.77
CA VAL A 108 -24.84 9.88 12.69
C VAL A 108 -24.14 10.14 14.01
N LEU A 109 -23.86 11.42 14.27
CA LEU A 109 -23.18 11.88 15.46
C LEU A 109 -24.20 12.44 16.45
N THR A 110 -24.24 11.90 17.66
CA THR A 110 -25.20 12.30 18.69
C THR A 110 -24.47 12.64 19.98
N PRO A 111 -24.83 13.74 20.67
CA PRO A 111 -24.29 14.05 21.98
C PRO A 111 -24.79 13.04 23.02
N PHE A 112 -23.86 12.48 23.79
CA PHE A 112 -24.15 11.58 24.91
C PHE A 112 -23.59 12.16 26.20
N VAL A 113 -24.47 12.52 27.13
CA VAL A 113 -24.09 13.04 28.44
C VAL A 113 -23.76 11.87 29.34
N VAL A 114 -22.52 11.83 29.81
CA VAL A 114 -22.01 10.78 30.71
C VAL A 114 -22.46 11.08 32.13
N ASP A 115 -23.12 10.11 32.78
CA ASP A 115 -23.66 10.28 34.14
C ASP A 115 -22.54 10.63 35.14
N ASP A 116 -21.38 9.97 34.99
CA ASP A 116 -20.18 10.24 35.78
C ASP A 116 -19.46 11.48 35.22
N GLY A 117 -19.74 12.64 35.81
CA GLY A 117 -19.11 13.92 35.50
C GLY A 117 -19.96 14.89 34.67
N GLY A 118 -21.05 14.44 34.06
CA GLY A 118 -22.02 15.30 33.35
C GLY A 118 -21.51 15.90 32.05
N ALA A 119 -20.30 15.55 31.61
CA ALA A 119 -19.73 16.00 30.36
C ALA A 119 -20.25 15.19 29.17
N THR A 120 -20.32 15.84 28.02
CA THR A 120 -20.81 15.28 26.76
C THR A 120 -19.68 14.62 25.98
N LEU A 121 -19.89 13.39 25.54
CA LEU A 121 -19.05 12.72 24.55
C LEU A 121 -19.81 12.64 23.21
N PRO A 122 -19.24 13.12 22.09
CA PRO A 122 -19.76 12.84 20.77
C PRO A 122 -19.74 11.32 20.48
N VAL A 123 -20.89 10.76 20.12
CA VAL A 123 -21.01 9.32 19.79
C VAL A 123 -21.44 9.15 18.34
N VAL A 124 -20.63 8.47 17.56
CA VAL A 124 -21.00 7.94 16.24
C VAL A 124 -21.84 6.70 16.45
N ARG A 125 -23.17 6.86 16.40
CA ARG A 125 -24.15 5.77 16.58
C ARG A 125 -24.11 4.78 15.41
N GLY A 126 -23.81 5.29 14.22
CA GLY A 126 -23.67 4.48 13.02
C GLY A 126 -23.62 5.31 11.74
N PHE A 127 -23.83 4.64 10.62
CA PHE A 127 -23.79 5.17 9.27
C PHE A 127 -25.15 5.03 8.60
N VAL A 128 -25.52 6.05 7.84
CA VAL A 128 -26.72 6.09 7.00
C VAL A 128 -26.32 6.45 5.57
N PRO A 129 -26.79 5.72 4.53
CA PRO A 129 -26.57 6.10 3.13
C PRO A 129 -27.16 7.48 2.82
N ASP A 130 -26.63 8.15 1.79
CA ASP A 130 -27.16 9.45 1.37
C ASP A 130 -28.67 9.40 1.07
N GLY A 131 -29.41 10.37 1.62
CA GLY A 131 -30.87 10.48 1.47
C GLY A 131 -31.69 9.55 2.37
N ALA A 132 -31.07 8.67 3.17
CA ALA A 132 -31.77 7.89 4.18
C ALA A 132 -31.87 8.62 5.52
N ASP A 133 -32.94 8.33 6.27
CA ASP A 133 -33.17 8.91 7.59
C ASP A 133 -32.42 8.12 8.67
N ALA A 134 -31.72 8.85 9.54
CA ALA A 134 -31.00 8.32 10.68
C ALA A 134 -31.92 7.92 11.85
N GLY A 135 -33.12 8.50 11.91
CA GLY A 135 -34.02 8.39 13.04
C GLY A 135 -33.48 9.06 14.32
N PRO A 136 -34.33 9.19 15.35
CA PRO A 136 -33.92 9.77 16.62
C PRO A 136 -33.00 8.83 17.43
N PRO A 137 -32.25 9.36 18.42
CA PRO A 137 -31.59 8.53 19.41
C PRO A 137 -32.60 7.86 20.36
N PRO A 138 -32.23 6.70 20.94
CA PRO A 138 -33.03 6.07 21.98
C PRO A 138 -33.08 6.98 23.21
N THR A 139 -34.17 6.90 23.95
CA THR A 139 -34.38 7.70 25.17
C THR A 139 -34.04 6.89 26.43
N GLY A 140 -33.77 7.61 27.52
CA GLY A 140 -33.47 7.02 28.82
C GLY A 140 -31.98 6.74 29.03
N THR A 141 -31.66 6.11 30.16
CA THR A 141 -30.29 5.80 30.54
C THR A 141 -29.79 4.55 29.82
N LEU A 142 -28.63 4.67 29.19
CA LEU A 142 -27.98 3.63 28.40
C LEU A 142 -26.57 3.37 28.94
N THR A 143 -26.09 2.16 28.73
CA THR A 143 -24.67 1.80 28.86
C THR A 143 -24.12 1.57 27.47
N LEU A 144 -23.11 2.36 27.10
CA LEU A 144 -22.45 2.28 25.80
C LEU A 144 -21.09 1.62 25.97
N ALA A 145 -20.71 0.81 24.97
CA ALA A 145 -19.34 0.36 24.79
C ALA A 145 -18.90 0.65 23.36
N GLY A 146 -17.67 1.14 23.20
CA GLY A 146 -17.17 1.53 21.89
C GLY A 146 -15.69 1.82 21.88
N GLY A 147 -15.13 2.07 20.71
CA GLY A 147 -13.74 2.47 20.56
C GLY A 147 -13.60 3.99 20.49
N LEU A 148 -12.68 4.55 21.27
CA LEU A 148 -12.37 5.99 21.24
C LEU A 148 -11.53 6.37 20.03
N ALA A 149 -11.78 7.58 19.54
CA ALA A 149 -11.00 8.23 18.50
C ALA A 149 -10.72 9.70 18.88
N PRO A 150 -9.56 10.24 18.45
CA PRO A 150 -9.26 11.67 18.60
C PRO A 150 -10.19 12.50 17.70
N PRO A 151 -10.44 13.77 18.03
CA PRO A 151 -11.17 14.69 17.16
C PRO A 151 -10.53 14.80 15.77
N GLU A 152 -11.35 15.09 14.78
CA GLU A 152 -10.89 15.32 13.43
C GLU A 152 -10.47 16.77 13.23
N SER A 153 -9.56 17.00 12.30
CA SER A 153 -9.24 18.34 11.84
C SER A 153 -10.47 19.05 11.26
N PRO A 154 -10.51 20.40 11.30
CA PRO A 154 -11.54 21.16 10.61
C PRO A 154 -11.62 20.75 9.14
N SER A 155 -12.84 20.73 8.61
CA SER A 155 -13.13 20.35 7.23
C SER A 155 -13.69 21.54 6.46
N ASP A 156 -13.24 21.69 5.21
CA ASP A 156 -13.79 22.66 4.26
C ASP A 156 -15.07 22.15 3.57
N VAL A 157 -15.52 20.93 3.90
CA VAL A 157 -16.74 20.34 3.34
C VAL A 157 -17.95 21.21 3.70
N PRO A 158 -18.71 21.70 2.71
CA PRO A 158 -19.92 22.48 2.97
C PRO A 158 -20.91 21.69 3.82
N ALA A 159 -21.25 22.22 5.00
CA ALA A 159 -22.22 21.61 5.90
C ALA A 159 -23.57 22.31 5.78
N GLY A 160 -24.63 21.56 5.46
CA GLY A 160 -26.01 22.05 5.51
C GLY A 160 -26.56 22.14 6.94
N PRO A 161 -27.80 22.62 7.12
CA PRO A 161 -28.47 22.59 8.42
C PRO A 161 -28.49 21.17 9.03
N GLY A 162 -28.08 21.03 10.28
CA GLY A 162 -27.98 19.73 10.97
C GLY A 162 -26.80 18.86 10.53
N GLN A 163 -25.83 19.44 9.80
CA GLN A 163 -24.62 18.75 9.36
C GLN A 163 -23.36 19.46 9.87
N ILE A 164 -22.26 18.72 9.94
CA ILE A 164 -20.90 19.24 10.19
C ILE A 164 -19.91 18.52 9.27
N GLY A 165 -18.90 19.23 8.75
CA GLY A 165 -17.95 18.64 7.79
C GLY A 165 -16.99 17.61 8.39
N SER A 166 -16.71 17.71 9.69
CA SER A 166 -15.85 16.79 10.44
C SER A 166 -16.28 16.70 11.90
N VAL A 167 -15.81 15.67 12.62
CA VAL A 167 -16.01 15.55 14.07
C VAL A 167 -14.99 16.42 14.81
N ASP A 168 -15.13 17.74 14.64
CA ASP A 168 -14.25 18.76 15.22
C ASP A 168 -14.83 19.29 16.55
N THR A 169 -14.09 19.10 17.65
CA THR A 169 -14.53 19.52 18.99
C THR A 169 -14.68 21.04 19.11
N SER A 170 -13.95 21.83 18.33
CA SER A 170 -14.07 23.30 18.32
C SER A 170 -15.40 23.77 17.72
N VAL A 171 -15.97 23.01 16.80
CA VAL A 171 -17.32 23.25 16.27
C VAL A 171 -18.37 22.74 17.26
N LEU A 172 -18.15 21.54 17.82
CA LEU A 172 -19.11 20.89 18.71
C LEU A 172 -19.30 21.64 20.03
N VAL A 173 -18.25 22.23 20.62
CA VAL A 173 -18.36 23.04 21.87
C VAL A 173 -19.22 24.30 21.69
N ASN A 174 -19.33 24.81 20.46
CA ASN A 174 -20.20 25.94 20.13
C ASN A 174 -21.63 25.50 19.78
N THR A 175 -21.84 24.20 19.52
CA THR A 175 -23.12 23.64 19.07
C THR A 175 -23.88 22.96 20.21
N TRP A 176 -23.18 22.29 21.11
CA TRP A 176 -23.76 21.56 22.22
C TRP A 176 -23.44 22.25 23.56
N PRO A 177 -24.41 22.29 24.49
CA PRO A 177 -24.19 22.88 25.80
C PRO A 177 -23.33 21.97 26.69
N GLY A 178 -22.63 22.60 27.64
CA GLY A 178 -21.90 21.90 28.71
C GLY A 178 -20.45 21.55 28.36
N ASP A 179 -19.83 20.78 29.25
CA ASP A 179 -18.45 20.32 29.07
C ASP A 179 -18.37 19.22 28.01
N LEU A 180 -17.27 19.19 27.26
CA LEU A 180 -17.05 18.21 26.19
C LEU A 180 -15.78 17.40 26.46
N TYR A 181 -15.85 16.10 26.22
CA TYR A 181 -14.64 15.30 26.09
C TYR A 181 -13.95 15.62 24.76
N ASN A 182 -12.62 15.75 24.80
CA ASN A 182 -11.83 16.00 23.59
C ASN A 182 -11.58 14.70 22.79
N ALA A 183 -12.66 13.98 22.49
CA ALA A 183 -12.66 12.67 21.84
C ALA A 183 -14.04 12.41 21.22
N PHE A 184 -14.17 11.35 20.42
CA PHE A 184 -15.47 10.79 20.07
C PHE A 184 -15.46 9.27 20.09
N LEU A 185 -16.64 8.66 20.20
CA LEU A 185 -16.81 7.21 20.30
C LEU A 185 -17.42 6.62 19.02
N PHE A 186 -16.84 5.55 18.50
CA PHE A 186 -17.55 4.65 17.59
C PHE A 186 -18.31 3.59 18.37
N LEU A 187 -19.65 3.62 18.31
CA LEU A 187 -20.51 2.74 19.09
C LEU A 187 -20.39 1.26 18.65
N GLN A 188 -20.04 0.38 19.59
CA GLN A 188 -19.91 -1.07 19.36
C GLN A 188 -20.94 -1.92 20.14
N ARG A 189 -21.47 -1.42 21.25
CA ARG A 189 -22.57 -2.03 22.01
C ARG A 189 -23.36 -0.93 22.72
N GLU A 190 -24.67 -1.14 22.80
CA GLU A 190 -25.62 -0.26 23.47
C GLU A 190 -26.58 -1.13 24.27
N GLU A 191 -26.77 -0.81 25.55
CA GLU A 191 -27.62 -1.56 26.48
C GLU A 191 -28.52 -0.59 27.28
N PRO A 192 -29.86 -0.79 27.30
CA PRO A 192 -30.64 -1.74 26.50
C PRO A 192 -30.47 -1.53 25.00
N ALA A 193 -30.52 -2.62 24.24
CA ALA A 193 -30.37 -2.56 22.79
C ALA A 193 -31.56 -1.83 22.15
N ALA A 194 -31.30 -0.76 21.40
CA ALA A 194 -32.31 -0.08 20.63
C ALA A 194 -32.45 -0.68 19.22
N ALA A 195 -33.68 -0.69 18.70
CA ALA A 195 -33.91 -0.95 17.29
C ALA A 195 -33.38 0.25 16.48
N THR A 196 -32.49 -0.02 15.52
CA THR A 196 -31.91 1.02 14.67
C THR A 196 -31.73 0.52 13.24
N SER A 197 -31.94 1.41 12.27
CA SER A 197 -31.62 1.20 10.85
C SER A 197 -30.16 1.53 10.52
N LEU A 198 -29.40 2.06 11.49
CA LEU A 198 -28.03 2.51 11.29
C LEU A 198 -27.09 1.33 11.11
N THR A 199 -26.17 1.45 10.15
CA THR A 199 -25.10 0.48 9.97
C THR A 199 -23.97 0.80 10.94
N ARG A 200 -23.52 -0.18 11.74
CA ARG A 200 -22.43 0.04 12.71
C ARG A 200 -21.12 0.34 11.99
N VAL A 201 -20.46 1.42 12.43
CA VAL A 201 -19.15 1.82 11.89
C VAL A 201 -18.06 1.13 12.72
N PRO A 202 -17.15 0.36 12.11
CA PRO A 202 -16.02 -0.20 12.83
C PRO A 202 -15.10 0.93 13.30
N THR A 203 -14.59 0.84 14.53
CA THR A 203 -13.59 1.80 15.01
C THR A 203 -12.37 1.71 14.09
N PRO A 204 -11.96 2.82 13.43
CA PRO A 204 -10.79 2.80 12.57
C PRO A 204 -9.57 2.44 13.40
N VAL A 205 -8.98 1.27 13.10
CA VAL A 205 -7.69 0.94 13.68
C VAL A 205 -6.67 1.78 12.96
N GLY A 206 -6.17 2.81 13.64
CA GLY A 206 -5.01 3.53 13.16
C GLY A 206 -3.97 2.50 12.79
N SER A 207 -3.48 2.53 11.55
CA SER A 207 -2.20 1.91 11.26
C SER A 207 -1.19 2.66 12.12
N THR A 208 -0.88 2.09 13.27
CA THR A 208 0.25 2.51 14.08
C THR A 208 1.48 2.22 13.22
N GLY A 209 1.88 3.24 12.45
CA GLY A 209 2.95 3.19 11.47
C GLY A 209 2.51 2.73 10.08
N VAL A 210 3.06 3.38 9.06
CA VAL A 210 3.31 2.72 7.77
C VAL A 210 3.87 1.33 8.09
N ASN A 211 3.21 0.26 7.64
CA ASN A 211 3.74 -1.09 7.82
C ASN A 211 5.00 -1.21 6.96
N TRP A 212 6.13 -0.75 7.51
CA TRP A 212 7.42 -0.65 6.85
C TRP A 212 7.88 -2.00 6.32
N ARG A 213 7.39 -3.10 6.92
CA ARG A 213 7.59 -4.46 6.43
C ARG A 213 6.98 -4.68 5.06
N ASN A 214 5.73 -4.25 4.86
CA ASN A 214 5.05 -4.34 3.56
C ASN A 214 5.67 -3.39 2.53
N ALA A 215 6.08 -2.19 2.95
CA ALA A 215 6.82 -1.27 2.09
C ALA A 215 8.18 -1.85 1.66
N ALA A 216 8.90 -2.50 2.57
CA ALA A 216 10.16 -3.18 2.27
C ALA A 216 9.97 -4.37 1.32
N TYR A 217 8.90 -5.17 1.48
CA TYR A 217 8.56 -6.24 0.54
C TYR A 217 8.25 -5.69 -0.87
N ALA A 218 7.53 -4.57 -0.97
CA ALA A 218 7.26 -3.93 -2.27
C ALA A 218 8.55 -3.45 -2.95
N VAL A 219 9.45 -2.81 -2.19
CA VAL A 219 10.76 -2.39 -2.69
C VAL A 219 11.61 -3.59 -3.14
N GLN A 220 11.57 -4.71 -2.41
CA GLN A 220 12.29 -5.93 -2.79
C GLN A 220 11.86 -6.44 -4.19
N TRP A 221 10.56 -6.46 -4.46
CA TRP A 221 10.05 -6.88 -5.77
C TRP A 221 10.45 -5.91 -6.90
N TRP A 222 10.51 -4.61 -6.63
CA TRP A 222 11.01 -3.63 -7.59
C TRP A 222 12.50 -3.80 -7.89
N VAL A 223 13.30 -4.15 -6.88
CA VAL A 223 14.74 -4.45 -7.07
C VAL A 223 14.92 -5.70 -7.92
N PHE A 224 14.15 -6.76 -7.71
CA PHE A 224 14.21 -7.96 -8.57
C PHE A 224 13.77 -7.69 -10.01
N ALA A 225 12.73 -6.88 -10.22
CA ALA A 225 12.32 -6.46 -11.56
C ALA A 225 13.42 -5.66 -12.26
N ALA A 226 14.06 -4.71 -11.57
CA ALA A 226 15.18 -3.94 -12.09
C ALA A 226 16.40 -4.83 -12.41
N PHE A 227 16.71 -5.80 -11.55
CA PHE A 227 17.81 -6.74 -11.77
C PHE A 227 17.56 -7.66 -12.97
N ALA A 228 16.33 -8.14 -13.15
CA ALA A 228 15.95 -8.95 -14.32
C ALA A 228 16.05 -8.14 -15.63
N LEU A 229 15.60 -6.88 -15.62
CA LEU A 229 15.78 -5.96 -16.75
C LEU A 229 17.26 -5.70 -17.07
N TRP A 230 18.09 -5.56 -16.04
CA TRP A 230 19.53 -5.38 -16.20
C TRP A 230 20.21 -6.63 -16.79
N LEU A 231 19.87 -7.83 -16.32
CA LEU A 231 20.38 -9.09 -16.89
C LEU A 231 19.98 -9.27 -18.35
N TRP A 232 18.73 -8.93 -18.69
CA TRP A 232 18.27 -8.93 -20.08
C TRP A 232 19.08 -7.97 -20.94
N TRP A 233 19.26 -6.73 -20.50
CA TRP A 233 20.04 -5.73 -21.23
C TRP A 233 21.50 -6.17 -21.40
N ARG A 234 22.12 -6.72 -20.35
CA ARG A 234 23.46 -7.29 -20.42
C ARG A 234 23.55 -8.41 -21.45
N MET A 235 22.57 -9.32 -21.48
CA MET A 235 22.55 -10.43 -22.44
C MET A 235 22.40 -9.93 -23.89
N VAL A 236 21.53 -8.94 -24.14
CA VAL A 236 21.41 -8.27 -25.45
C VAL A 236 22.76 -7.71 -25.88
N ARG A 237 23.43 -7.02 -24.95
CA ARG A 237 24.69 -6.34 -25.22
C ARG A 237 25.82 -7.33 -25.49
N GLU A 238 25.93 -8.40 -24.70
CA GLU A 238 26.90 -9.49 -24.94
C GLU A 238 26.66 -10.22 -26.27
N GLN A 239 25.39 -10.47 -26.63
CA GLN A 239 25.05 -11.08 -27.92
C GLN A 239 25.44 -10.17 -29.09
N HIS A 240 25.20 -8.86 -28.97
CA HIS A 240 25.64 -7.89 -29.96
C HIS A 240 27.18 -7.90 -30.10
N GLU A 241 27.92 -7.79 -28.99
CA GLU A 241 29.39 -7.83 -28.98
C GLU A 241 29.98 -9.14 -29.56
N ARG A 242 29.33 -10.29 -29.34
CA ARG A 242 29.71 -11.57 -29.97
C ARG A 242 29.48 -11.56 -31.48
N SER A 243 28.30 -11.11 -31.92
CA SER A 243 27.99 -11.03 -33.35
C SER A 243 28.91 -10.08 -34.11
N THR A 244 29.36 -8.97 -33.49
CA THR A 244 30.34 -8.06 -34.08
C THR A 244 31.75 -8.68 -34.15
N ARG A 245 32.17 -9.46 -33.12
CA ARG A 245 33.44 -10.19 -33.15
C ARG A 245 33.47 -11.30 -34.18
N GLU A 246 32.38 -12.05 -34.32
CA GLU A 246 32.26 -13.11 -35.32
C GLU A 246 32.26 -12.54 -36.74
N ALA A 247 31.60 -11.39 -36.95
CA ALA A 247 31.67 -10.66 -38.22
C ALA A 247 33.10 -10.15 -38.54
N ALA A 248 33.83 -9.62 -37.55
CA ALA A 248 35.23 -9.19 -37.74
C ALA A 248 36.21 -10.36 -37.95
N ALA A 249 35.97 -11.50 -37.30
CA ALA A 249 36.77 -12.72 -37.47
C ALA A 249 36.53 -13.39 -38.83
N GLY A 250 35.29 -13.36 -39.33
CA GLY A 250 34.96 -13.84 -40.68
C GLY A 250 35.61 -13.02 -41.80
N ASP A 251 35.72 -11.70 -41.61
CA ASP A 251 36.38 -10.79 -42.56
C ASP A 251 37.91 -10.98 -42.58
N THR A 252 38.51 -11.33 -41.43
CA THR A 252 39.95 -11.64 -41.33
C THR A 252 40.28 -12.99 -41.98
N ALA A 253 39.39 -13.99 -41.86
CA ALA A 253 39.58 -15.30 -42.49
C ALA A 253 39.37 -15.27 -44.02
N ALA A 254 38.53 -14.36 -44.53
CA ALA A 254 38.34 -14.19 -45.98
C ALA A 254 39.53 -13.48 -46.66
N GLY A 255 40.28 -12.65 -45.92
CA GLY A 255 41.46 -11.95 -46.43
C GLY A 255 42.72 -12.82 -46.62
N ASP A 256 42.77 -14.01 -46.01
CA ASP A 256 43.95 -14.89 -46.02
C ASP A 256 43.88 -16.02 -47.09
N THR A 257 42.83 -16.03 -47.91
CA THR A 257 42.58 -17.06 -48.95
C THR A 257 42.83 -16.61 -50.40
N ALA A 258 43.40 -15.42 -50.62
CA ALA A 258 43.72 -14.94 -51.97
C ALA A 258 45.18 -15.24 -52.36
N ASP A 259 45.32 -16.30 -53.17
CA ASP A 259 46.34 -16.52 -54.23
C ASP A 259 47.61 -17.37 -53.91
N PRO A 260 47.66 -18.65 -54.34
CA PRO A 260 48.89 -19.42 -54.45
C PRO A 260 49.36 -19.48 -55.91
N GLY A 261 50.36 -18.69 -56.31
CA GLY A 261 50.90 -18.89 -57.66
C GLY A 261 51.91 -17.92 -58.27
N GLU A 262 52.93 -17.44 -57.56
CA GLU A 262 54.12 -16.89 -58.24
C GLU A 262 55.41 -17.41 -57.59
N GLN A 263 56.03 -18.41 -58.20
CA GLN A 263 57.38 -18.86 -57.86
C GLN A 263 58.42 -17.93 -58.48
N PRO A 264 59.55 -17.71 -57.79
CA PRO A 264 60.82 -17.83 -58.47
C PRO A 264 61.75 -18.83 -57.79
N ALA A 265 62.45 -19.55 -58.66
CA ALA A 265 63.38 -20.64 -58.40
C ALA A 265 64.63 -20.22 -57.61
N VAL A 266 65.10 -21.08 -56.71
CA VAL A 266 66.54 -21.25 -56.40
C VAL A 266 66.82 -22.68 -55.90
N THR A 267 67.65 -23.41 -56.64
CA THR A 267 68.49 -24.54 -56.18
C THR A 267 69.91 -23.95 -56.06
N PRO A 268 70.77 -24.24 -55.05
CA PRO A 268 71.22 -25.61 -54.77
C PRO A 268 71.61 -26.02 -53.32
N VAL A 269 71.62 -27.35 -53.17
CA VAL A 269 72.34 -28.30 -52.28
C VAL A 269 73.87 -28.01 -52.23
N PRO A 270 74.77 -28.56 -51.34
CA PRO A 270 74.67 -29.62 -50.30
C PRO A 270 75.36 -29.36 -48.94
N SER A 271 75.12 -30.22 -47.95
CA SER A 271 76.18 -30.83 -47.10
C SER A 271 75.57 -32.04 -46.37
N ARG A 272 76.01 -33.30 -46.53
CA ARG A 272 77.30 -34.00 -46.41
C ARG A 272 77.36 -34.78 -45.09
N GLY A 273 77.37 -36.12 -45.23
CA GLY A 273 77.82 -37.11 -44.24
C GLY A 273 76.81 -37.39 -43.13
N GLU A 274 76.68 -38.58 -42.56
CA GLU A 274 77.34 -39.87 -42.71
C GLU A 274 76.58 -40.85 -41.78
N ASN A 275 76.83 -42.16 -41.92
CA ASN A 275 76.39 -43.31 -41.13
C ASN A 275 75.14 -44.01 -41.69
N ASP A 276 75.27 -45.08 -42.50
CA ASP A 276 75.89 -46.39 -42.26
C ASP A 276 75.00 -47.35 -41.45
N VAL A 277 75.08 -48.62 -41.86
CA VAL A 277 74.68 -49.87 -41.21
C VAL A 277 73.34 -50.50 -41.66
N ARG A 278 73.52 -51.43 -42.63
CA ARG A 278 73.12 -52.86 -42.68
C ARG A 278 71.70 -53.25 -42.22
N GLU A 279 71.01 -54.07 -43.03
CA GLU A 279 71.00 -55.54 -42.92
C GLU A 279 70.15 -56.20 -44.02
N HIS A 280 70.66 -57.32 -44.54
CA HIS A 280 70.02 -58.59 -44.98
C HIS A 280 68.53 -58.56 -45.39
N LEU A 281 68.10 -59.05 -46.56
CA LEU A 281 68.41 -60.33 -47.24
C LEU A 281 67.86 -60.28 -48.68
#